data_AF-A0A1M3TD57-F1
#
_entry.id   AF-A0A1M3TD57-F1
#
_cell.length_a   1.000
_cell.length_b   1.000
_cell.length_c   1.000
_cell.angle_alpha   90.00
_cell.angle_beta   90.00
_cell.angle_gamma   90.00
#
_symmetry.space_group_name_H-M   'P 1'
#
loop_
_entity.id
_entity.type
_entity.pdbx_description
1 polymer ?
#
loop_
_entity_poly.entity_id
_entity_poly.type
_entity_poly.pdbx_seq_one_letter_code
_entity_poly.pdbx_strand_id
1 'polypeptide(L)'
;MTVSHPKDVLNTINFVTQCLCIPIISIFVLLRFSIRIYYKQFVGVEDWSCLIAWVLFMGYCGIAIAVGHYGGGYHIDDVSEAHQILFRKFCYIATVLYCPMALFVKIALLSILIRIFSPYRSKIYFIYGLLGCLCIYYIVAEVVKIRMCDPVPGYWTLDPKARCLNQRAALIADSVISVVTDFIILILPLPLTWSLQMSRSKKLRVIGMLSAGGLATAFSLYRLVLVLRDGSSNDQTIVFMIVILSGNAEGGVAMICACLPTINILINKLRKKEYSSQRYYEPESSVNLSKLKGSNKRFSLGNSRRADGTESASDQSHLITFAGTVDMAGNEAGGIHKTVDVSQTIEMVADGDSHESHHHSSFH
;
A
#
# COMPACT_ATOMS: atom_id res chain seq x y z
N MET A 1 2.17 4.96 51.00
CA MET A 1 0.76 4.76 51.43
C MET A 1 0.01 4.32 50.20
N THR A 2 -0.45 3.08 50.13
CA THR A 2 -1.22 2.58 48.98
C THR A 2 -2.62 3.18 49.04
N VAL A 3 -2.97 4.03 48.09
CA VAL A 3 -4.32 4.59 47.94
C VAL A 3 -5.27 3.43 47.61
N SER A 4 -6.34 3.30 48.38
CA SER A 4 -7.29 2.18 48.32
C SER A 4 -8.13 2.14 47.03
N HIS A 5 -8.14 3.22 46.25
CA HIS A 5 -8.79 3.32 44.94
C HIS A 5 -7.96 4.20 44.00
N PRO A 6 -6.98 3.65 43.27
CA PRO A 6 -6.23 4.41 42.28
C PRO A 6 -7.22 4.89 41.20
N LYS A 7 -7.24 6.20 40.93
CA LYS A 7 -8.16 6.78 39.94
C LYS A 7 -7.73 6.33 38.55
N ASP A 8 -8.57 5.55 37.89
CA ASP A 8 -8.33 5.18 36.50
C ASP A 8 -8.53 6.42 35.61
N VAL A 9 -7.41 6.93 35.07
CA VAL A 9 -7.42 8.06 34.14
C VAL A 9 -7.39 7.53 32.70
N LEU A 10 -6.56 6.54 32.42
CA LEU A 10 -6.25 6.12 31.05
C LEU A 10 -6.09 4.60 30.85
N ASN A 11 -6.12 3.81 31.92
CA ASN A 11 -5.87 2.38 31.83
C ASN A 11 -7.00 1.66 31.08
N THR A 12 -8.26 1.94 31.42
CA THR A 12 -9.42 1.39 30.68
C THR A 12 -9.42 1.83 29.22
N ILE A 13 -9.13 3.11 28.94
CA ILE A 13 -9.05 3.63 27.57
C ILE A 13 -7.99 2.87 26.76
N ASN A 14 -6.83 2.63 27.36
CA ASN A 14 -5.80 1.84 26.71
C ASN A 14 -6.25 0.42 26.42
N PHE A 15 -6.79 -0.29 27.41
CA PHE A 15 -7.22 -1.67 27.22
C PHE A 15 -8.25 -1.79 26.09
N VAL A 16 -9.27 -0.93 26.09
CA VAL A 16 -10.27 -0.87 25.01
C VAL A 16 -9.61 -0.56 23.66
N THR A 17 -8.68 0.40 23.63
CA THR A 17 -7.97 0.76 22.40
C THR A 17 -7.18 -0.42 21.83
N GLN A 18 -6.45 -1.17 22.65
CA GLN A 18 -5.69 -2.34 22.17
C GLN A 18 -6.62 -3.45 21.67
N CYS A 19 -7.70 -3.73 22.40
CA CYS A 19 -8.71 -4.72 22.02
C CYS A 19 -9.39 -4.40 20.68
N LEU A 20 -9.52 -3.11 20.32
CA LEU A 20 -10.04 -2.69 19.02
C LEU A 20 -8.97 -2.66 17.92
N CYS A 21 -7.77 -2.13 18.22
CA CYS A 21 -6.71 -1.97 17.23
C CYS A 21 -6.22 -3.32 16.69
N ILE A 22 -6.01 -4.30 17.57
CA ILE A 22 -5.51 -5.64 17.20
C ILE A 22 -6.37 -6.28 16.09
N PRO A 23 -7.69 -6.49 16.27
CA PRO A 23 -8.51 -7.14 15.25
C PRO A 23 -8.66 -6.28 14.01
N ILE A 24 -8.85 -4.96 14.14
CA ILE A 24 -9.03 -4.06 13.00
C ILE A 24 -7.81 -4.15 12.08
N ILE A 25 -6.60 -3.92 12.60
CA ILE A 25 -5.38 -3.94 11.78
C ILE A 25 -5.12 -5.34 11.21
N SER A 26 -5.36 -6.38 12.00
CA SER A 26 -5.23 -7.77 11.52
C SER A 26 -6.15 -8.07 10.34
N ILE A 27 -7.41 -7.62 10.38
CA ILE A 27 -8.35 -7.79 9.26
C ILE A 27 -7.81 -7.10 7.99
N PHE A 28 -7.31 -5.87 8.10
CA PHE A 28 -6.77 -5.14 6.94
C PHE A 28 -5.55 -5.86 6.31
N VAL A 29 -4.64 -6.36 7.15
CA VAL A 29 -3.43 -7.07 6.69
C VAL A 29 -3.81 -8.43 6.10
N LEU A 30 -4.64 -9.21 6.77
CA LEU A 30 -5.10 -10.50 6.27
C LEU A 30 -5.88 -10.36 4.96
N LEU A 31 -6.73 -9.34 4.84
CA LEU A 31 -7.43 -9.03 3.59
C LEU A 31 -6.45 -8.70 2.47
N ARG A 32 -5.41 -7.89 2.76
CA ARG A 32 -4.35 -7.58 1.80
C ARG A 32 -3.69 -8.85 1.25
N PHE A 33 -3.26 -9.75 2.14
CA PHE A 33 -2.61 -11.01 1.75
C PHE A 33 -3.56 -11.94 1.00
N SER A 34 -4.81 -12.07 1.48
CA SER A 34 -5.85 -12.88 0.83
C SER A 34 -6.11 -12.44 -0.60
N ILE A 35 -6.21 -11.13 -0.84
CA ILE A 35 -6.38 -10.56 -2.19
C ILE A 35 -5.19 -10.92 -3.09
N ARG A 36 -3.96 -10.78 -2.59
CA ARG A 36 -2.76 -11.08 -3.40
C ARG A 36 -2.66 -12.55 -3.76
N ILE A 37 -2.94 -13.44 -2.81
CA ILE A 37 -2.95 -14.89 -3.03
C ILE A 37 -4.05 -15.25 -4.03
N TYR A 38 -5.28 -14.75 -3.83
CA TYR A 38 -6.42 -15.05 -4.69
C TYR A 38 -6.20 -14.59 -6.14
N TYR A 39 -5.62 -13.41 -6.34
CA TYR A 39 -5.31 -12.88 -7.68
C TYR A 39 -3.93 -13.29 -8.20
N LYS A 40 -3.24 -14.25 -7.55
CA LYS A 40 -1.92 -14.76 -7.92
C LYS A 40 -0.90 -13.63 -8.20
N GLN A 41 -0.95 -12.56 -7.41
CA GLN A 41 -0.02 -11.45 -7.54
C GLN A 41 1.28 -11.76 -6.82
N PHE A 42 2.41 -11.39 -7.41
CA PHE A 42 3.71 -11.51 -6.75
C PHE A 42 3.73 -10.74 -5.42
N VAL A 43 4.23 -11.42 -4.37
CA VAL A 43 4.48 -10.84 -3.05
C VAL A 43 5.76 -10.02 -3.16
N GLY A 44 5.64 -8.71 -3.01
CA GLY A 44 6.75 -7.78 -3.15
C GLY A 44 7.40 -7.42 -1.80
N VAL A 45 8.43 -6.59 -1.85
CA VAL A 45 9.08 -6.02 -0.66
C VAL A 45 8.07 -5.29 0.21
N GLU A 46 7.07 -4.64 -0.40
CA GLU A 46 6.02 -3.91 0.32
C GLU A 46 5.10 -4.82 1.16
N ASP A 47 5.00 -6.10 0.83
CA ASP A 47 4.15 -7.04 1.55
C ASP A 47 4.89 -7.63 2.73
N TRP A 48 6.16 -8.02 2.54
CA TRP A 48 7.01 -8.51 3.61
C TRP A 48 7.25 -7.45 4.69
N SER A 49 7.54 -6.21 4.29
CA SER A 49 7.69 -5.12 5.26
C SER A 49 6.39 -4.82 6.00
N CYS A 50 5.24 -4.90 5.32
CA CYS A 50 3.93 -4.77 5.96
C CYS A 50 3.65 -5.92 6.94
N LEU A 51 4.02 -7.16 6.61
CA LEU A 51 3.85 -8.31 7.52
C LEU A 51 4.73 -8.17 8.77
N ILE A 52 6.00 -7.79 8.60
CA ILE A 52 6.92 -7.58 9.73
C ILE A 52 6.41 -6.43 10.60
N ALA A 53 5.98 -5.32 9.99
CA ALA A 53 5.37 -4.20 10.70
C ALA A 53 4.13 -4.64 11.49
N TRP A 54 3.29 -5.52 10.93
CA TRP A 54 2.12 -6.06 11.63
C TRP A 54 2.51 -6.90 12.84
N VAL A 55 3.47 -7.81 12.71
CA VAL A 55 3.95 -8.64 13.83
C VAL A 55 4.51 -7.76 14.96
N LEU A 56 5.30 -6.74 14.61
CA LEU A 56 5.81 -5.77 15.57
C LEU A 56 4.67 -4.96 16.20
N PHE A 57 3.68 -4.52 15.42
CA PHE A 57 2.51 -3.81 15.94
C PHE A 57 1.74 -4.67 16.97
N MET A 58 1.56 -5.96 16.72
CA MET A 58 0.92 -6.89 17.67
C MET A 58 1.73 -7.01 18.97
N GLY A 59 3.06 -7.08 18.87
CA GLY A 59 3.95 -7.05 20.03
C GLY A 59 3.85 -5.73 20.81
N TYR A 60 3.76 -4.60 20.10
CA TYR A 60 3.62 -3.28 20.68
C TYR A 60 2.28 -3.12 21.43
N CYS A 61 1.18 -3.59 20.85
CA CYS A 61 -0.12 -3.66 21.53
C CYS A 61 -0.07 -4.56 22.77
N GLY A 62 0.60 -5.71 22.70
CA GLY A 62 0.78 -6.62 23.83
C GLY A 62 1.54 -5.97 24.99
N ILE A 63 2.61 -5.24 24.67
CA ILE A 63 3.36 -4.46 25.67
C ILE A 63 2.49 -3.35 26.25
N ALA A 64 1.68 -2.66 25.44
CA ALA A 64 0.77 -1.62 25.92
C ALA A 64 -0.26 -2.16 26.92
N ILE A 65 -0.75 -3.39 26.75
CA ILE A 65 -1.61 -4.07 27.73
C ILE A 65 -0.82 -4.35 29.02
N ALA A 66 0.40 -4.87 28.91
CA ALA A 66 1.26 -5.13 30.07
C ALA A 66 1.59 -3.84 30.87
N VAL A 67 1.89 -2.75 30.17
CA VAL A 67 2.13 -1.43 30.79
C VAL A 67 0.92 -0.98 31.62
N GLY A 68 -0.31 -1.14 31.10
CA GLY A 68 -1.53 -0.84 31.85
C GLY A 68 -1.69 -1.68 33.11
N HIS A 69 -1.36 -2.98 33.04
CA HIS A 69 -1.41 -3.89 34.20
C HIS A 69 -0.42 -3.50 35.32
N TYR A 70 0.71 -2.88 34.97
CA TYR A 70 1.74 -2.48 35.93
C TYR A 70 1.67 -0.99 36.35
N GLY A 71 0.50 -0.35 36.20
CA GLY A 71 0.26 1.01 36.70
C GLY A 71 0.25 2.10 35.63
N GLY A 72 0.34 1.74 34.33
CA GLY A 72 0.15 2.68 33.24
C GLY A 72 -1.27 3.26 33.22
N GLY A 73 -1.38 4.58 33.20
CA GLY A 73 -2.68 5.28 33.24
C GLY A 73 -3.22 5.61 34.63
N TYR A 74 -2.44 5.35 35.69
CA TYR A 74 -2.66 5.85 37.05
C TYR A 74 -1.59 6.90 37.40
N HIS A 75 -1.86 7.77 38.39
CA HIS A 75 -0.86 8.73 38.87
C HIS A 75 0.33 7.98 39.49
N ILE A 76 1.54 8.53 39.36
CA ILE A 76 2.75 7.82 39.81
C ILE A 76 2.72 7.53 41.32
N ASP A 77 2.11 8.42 42.10
CA ASP A 77 1.97 8.32 43.56
C ASP A 77 1.05 7.15 43.99
N ASP A 78 0.15 6.72 43.10
CA ASP A 78 -0.76 5.61 43.35
C ASP A 78 -0.14 4.23 43.01
N VAL A 79 1.06 4.20 42.41
CA VAL A 79 1.71 2.97 41.92
C VAL A 79 2.82 2.53 42.88
N SER A 80 2.75 1.28 43.35
CA SER A 80 3.79 0.67 44.19
C SER A 80 5.16 0.66 43.51
N GLU A 81 6.24 0.87 44.25
CA GLU A 81 7.62 0.90 43.71
C GLU A 81 7.99 -0.35 42.89
N ALA A 82 7.55 -1.53 43.33
CA ALA A 82 7.77 -2.77 42.59
C ALA A 82 7.09 -2.77 41.21
N HIS A 83 5.88 -2.22 41.14
CA HIS A 83 5.15 -2.04 39.89
C HIS A 83 5.77 -0.93 39.02
N GLN A 84 6.30 0.14 39.62
CA GLN A 84 6.99 1.18 38.87
C GLN A 84 8.24 0.66 38.15
N ILE A 85 9.00 -0.25 38.76
CA ILE A 85 10.16 -0.89 38.12
C ILE A 85 9.71 -1.71 36.89
N LEU A 86 8.66 -2.52 37.05
CA LEU A 86 8.11 -3.31 35.94
C LEU A 86 7.54 -2.41 34.84
N PHE A 87 6.81 -1.35 35.20
CA PHE A 87 6.30 -0.33 34.29
C PHE A 87 7.43 0.25 33.45
N ARG A 88 8.51 0.75 34.07
CA ARG A 88 9.67 1.30 33.35
C ARG A 88 10.31 0.27 32.43
N LYS A 89 10.41 -0.99 32.88
CA LYS A 89 10.94 -2.08 32.05
C LYS A 89 10.07 -2.33 30.80
N PHE A 90 8.75 -2.35 30.92
CA PHE A 90 7.87 -2.48 29.75
C PHE A 90 7.86 -1.24 28.87
N CYS A 91 7.95 -0.02 29.43
CA CYS A 91 8.13 1.20 28.65
C CYS A 91 9.43 1.19 27.86
N TYR A 92 10.53 0.70 28.44
CA TYR A 92 11.79 0.49 27.70
C TYR A 92 11.56 -0.41 26.49
N ILE A 93 10.97 -1.60 26.70
CA ILE A 93 10.69 -2.55 25.62
C ILE A 93 9.76 -1.90 24.58
N ALA A 94 8.75 -1.12 24.98
CA ALA A 94 7.87 -0.40 24.07
C ALA A 94 8.64 0.59 23.18
N THR A 95 9.56 1.37 23.76
CA THR A 95 10.37 2.33 22.99
C THR A 95 11.31 1.68 21.99
N VAL A 96 11.91 0.55 22.38
CA VAL A 96 12.76 -0.28 21.50
C VAL A 96 11.90 -0.88 20.40
N LEU A 97 10.73 -1.44 20.71
CA LEU A 97 9.90 -2.13 19.73
C LEU A 97 9.17 -1.18 18.76
N TYR A 98 8.84 0.04 19.19
CA TYR A 98 8.25 1.08 18.35
C TYR A 98 9.15 1.48 17.18
N CYS A 99 10.47 1.55 17.39
CA CYS A 99 11.41 2.01 16.37
C CYS A 99 11.44 1.12 15.10
N PRO A 100 11.66 -0.21 15.19
CA PRO A 100 11.60 -1.08 14.03
C PRO A 100 10.18 -1.16 13.45
N MET A 101 9.14 -1.10 14.28
CA MET A 101 7.75 -1.06 13.80
C MET A 101 7.54 0.14 12.86
N ALA A 102 7.91 1.35 13.30
CA ALA A 102 7.81 2.57 12.50
C ALA A 102 8.66 2.49 11.22
N LEU A 103 9.87 1.94 11.31
CA LEU A 103 10.75 1.73 10.14
C LEU A 103 10.06 0.84 9.09
N PHE A 104 9.59 -0.34 9.47
CA PHE A 104 8.99 -1.29 8.52
C PHE A 104 7.69 -0.75 7.90
N VAL A 105 6.87 -0.01 8.66
CA VAL A 105 5.70 0.69 8.12
C VAL A 105 6.12 1.70 7.06
N LYS A 106 7.14 2.52 7.32
CA LYS A 106 7.64 3.52 6.35
C LYS A 106 8.27 2.86 5.13
N ILE A 107 8.99 1.74 5.29
CA ILE A 107 9.49 0.93 4.17
C ILE A 107 8.32 0.43 3.31
N ALA A 108 7.23 -0.04 3.92
CA ALA A 108 6.04 -0.49 3.20
C ALA A 108 5.40 0.66 2.39
N LEU A 109 5.21 1.82 3.01
CA LEU A 109 4.65 3.01 2.35
C LEU A 109 5.53 3.50 1.19
N LEU A 110 6.83 3.64 1.42
CA LEU A 110 7.79 4.06 0.38
C LEU A 110 7.83 3.04 -0.77
N SER A 111 7.81 1.74 -0.49
CA SER A 111 7.78 0.69 -1.51
C SER A 111 6.51 0.75 -2.36
N ILE A 112 5.36 1.04 -1.75
CA ILE A 112 4.10 1.28 -2.47
C ILE A 112 4.23 2.51 -3.38
N LEU A 113 4.83 3.61 -2.90
CA LEU A 113 5.05 4.81 -3.70
C LEU A 113 5.99 4.51 -4.89
N ILE A 114 7.09 3.77 -4.69
CA ILE A 114 7.99 3.33 -5.78
C ILE A 114 7.19 2.59 -6.85
N ARG A 115 6.33 1.65 -6.46
CA ARG A 115 5.51 0.87 -7.39
C ARG A 115 4.50 1.73 -8.15
N ILE A 116 3.86 2.69 -7.49
CA ILE A 116 2.91 3.63 -8.12
C ILE A 116 3.62 4.52 -9.14
N PHE A 117 4.84 4.97 -8.80
CA PHE A 117 5.63 5.89 -9.62
C PHE A 117 6.69 5.21 -10.47
N SER A 118 6.59 3.90 -10.69
CA SER A 118 7.46 3.11 -11.58
C SER A 118 7.75 3.74 -12.97
N PRO A 119 6.85 4.52 -13.61
CA PRO A 119 7.17 5.18 -14.87
C PRO A 119 8.19 6.33 -14.75
N TYR A 120 8.41 6.90 -13.57
CA TYR A 120 9.15 8.16 -13.35
C TYR A 120 10.54 7.90 -12.76
N ARG A 121 11.48 7.48 -13.61
CA ARG A 121 12.83 7.03 -13.19
C ARG A 121 13.57 8.02 -12.27
N SER A 122 13.59 9.32 -12.59
CA SER A 122 14.30 10.32 -11.76
C SER A 122 13.73 10.45 -10.34
N LYS A 123 12.42 10.26 -10.17
CA LYS A 123 11.75 10.36 -8.87
C LYS A 123 11.96 9.10 -8.03
N ILE A 124 12.10 7.94 -8.68
CA ILE A 124 12.39 6.66 -8.02
C ILE A 124 13.77 6.69 -7.35
N TYR A 125 14.80 7.23 -8.00
CA TYR A 125 16.13 7.36 -7.38
C TYR A 125 16.10 8.19 -6.10
N PHE A 126 15.33 9.28 -6.09
CA PHE A 126 15.12 10.08 -4.87
C PHE A 126 14.44 9.26 -3.76
N ILE A 127 13.41 8.48 -4.09
CA ILE A 127 12.73 7.62 -3.10
C ILE A 127 13.66 6.55 -2.53
N TYR A 128 14.51 5.92 -3.36
CA TYR A 128 15.50 4.96 -2.86
C TYR A 128 16.56 5.61 -1.97
N GLY A 129 17.02 6.82 -2.32
CA GLY A 129 17.94 7.59 -1.46
C GLY A 129 17.32 7.92 -0.10
N LEU A 130 16.06 8.36 -0.10
CA LEU A 130 15.28 8.61 1.12
C LEU A 130 15.12 7.34 1.95
N LEU A 131 14.78 6.21 1.32
CA LEU A 131 14.66 4.91 1.97
C LEU A 131 15.96 4.49 2.65
N GLY A 132 17.11 4.64 1.96
CA GLY A 132 18.43 4.32 2.51
C GLY A 132 18.78 5.20 3.71
N CYS A 133 18.59 6.51 3.59
CA CYS A 133 18.81 7.46 4.69
C CYS A 133 17.93 7.14 5.91
N LEU A 134 16.66 6.83 5.68
CA LEU A 134 15.71 6.42 6.71
C LEU A 134 16.19 5.15 7.43
N CYS A 135 16.58 4.12 6.68
CA CYS A 135 17.06 2.87 7.28
C CYS A 135 18.29 3.10 8.15
N ILE A 136 19.27 3.87 7.66
CA ILE A 136 20.48 4.19 8.42
C ILE A 136 20.12 4.91 9.72
N TYR A 137 19.28 5.94 9.65
CA TYR A 137 18.85 6.68 10.83
C TYR A 137 18.17 5.77 11.88
N TYR A 138 17.18 4.97 11.46
CA TYR A 138 16.42 4.13 12.39
C TYR A 138 17.30 3.02 12.99
N ILE A 139 18.25 2.46 12.24
CA ILE A 139 19.20 1.46 12.76
C ILE A 139 20.08 2.09 13.85
N VAL A 140 20.62 3.29 13.60
CA VAL A 140 21.44 4.00 14.60
C VAL A 140 20.59 4.37 15.83
N ALA A 141 19.39 4.90 15.61
CA ALA A 141 18.47 5.25 16.69
C ALA A 141 18.10 4.03 17.55
N GLU A 142 17.91 2.86 16.93
CA GLU A 142 17.63 1.61 17.63
C GLU A 142 18.80 1.18 18.52
N VAL A 143 20.03 1.23 18.01
CA VAL A 143 21.24 0.92 18.81
C VAL A 143 21.35 1.86 20.01
N VAL A 144 21.09 3.15 19.82
CA VAL A 144 21.09 4.16 20.91
C VAL A 144 19.99 3.87 21.92
N LYS A 145 18.78 3.49 21.49
CA LYS A 145 17.66 3.13 22.37
C LYS A 145 17.97 1.87 23.18
N ILE A 146 18.56 0.85 22.57
CA ILE A 146 18.98 -0.37 23.26
C ILE A 146 20.04 -0.04 24.31
N ARG A 147 21.02 0.81 23.97
CA ARG A 147 22.11 1.24 24.87
C ARG A 147 21.85 2.57 25.58
N MET A 148 20.58 2.84 25.91
CA MET A 148 20.16 4.08 26.58
C MET A 148 20.87 4.34 27.90
N CYS A 149 21.16 3.27 28.65
CA CYS A 149 21.90 3.29 29.91
C CYS A 149 23.04 2.28 29.88
N ASP A 150 24.13 2.61 30.59
CA ASP A 150 25.23 1.69 30.88
C ASP A 150 25.42 1.56 32.40
N PRO A 151 25.12 0.38 32.99
CA PRO A 151 24.55 -0.81 32.36
C PRO A 151 23.04 -0.66 32.06
N VAL A 152 22.52 -1.40 31.08
CA VAL A 152 21.10 -1.33 30.64
C VAL A 152 20.07 -1.44 31.77
N PRO A 153 20.26 -2.31 32.80
CA PRO A 153 19.33 -2.38 33.93
C PRO A 153 19.17 -1.10 34.74
N GLY A 154 20.12 -0.16 34.63
CA GLY A 154 20.03 1.16 35.24
C GLY A 154 18.78 1.94 34.81
N TYR A 155 18.24 1.66 33.62
CA TYR A 155 17.06 2.34 33.09
C TYR A 155 15.81 2.14 33.97
N TRP A 156 15.54 0.91 34.41
CA TRP A 156 14.32 0.60 35.19
C TRP A 156 14.55 0.58 36.70
N THR A 157 15.79 0.33 37.14
CA THR A 157 16.18 0.34 38.56
C THR A 157 16.48 1.73 39.10
N LEU A 158 16.72 2.72 38.23
CA LEU A 158 17.23 4.06 38.60
C LEU A 158 18.49 3.97 39.47
N ASP A 159 19.39 3.03 39.16
CA ASP A 159 20.67 2.96 39.86
C ASP A 159 21.45 4.27 39.66
N PRO A 160 21.76 5.03 40.73
CA PRO A 160 22.49 6.29 40.64
C PRO A 160 23.92 6.13 40.09
N LYS A 161 24.46 4.91 40.04
CA LYS A 161 25.76 4.60 39.44
C LYS A 161 25.69 4.38 37.92
N ALA A 162 24.50 4.14 37.38
CA ALA A 162 24.33 3.94 35.94
C ALA A 162 24.42 5.28 35.20
N ARG A 163 25.10 5.28 34.05
CA ARG A 163 25.13 6.44 33.16
C ARG A 163 24.05 6.28 32.10
N CYS A 164 23.03 7.13 32.16
CA CYS A 164 21.92 7.14 31.20
C CYS A 164 21.94 8.39 30.34
N LEU A 165 21.60 8.24 29.06
CA LEU A 165 21.32 9.37 28.18
C LEU A 165 20.01 10.07 28.58
N ASN A 166 19.85 11.33 28.17
CA ASN A 166 18.63 12.06 28.45
C ASN A 166 17.45 11.48 27.64
N GLN A 167 16.59 10.73 28.33
CA GLN A 167 15.44 10.06 27.75
C GLN A 167 14.47 11.04 27.06
N ARG A 168 14.21 12.20 27.66
CA ARG A 168 13.34 13.22 27.07
C ARG A 168 13.93 13.75 25.77
N ALA A 169 15.22 14.06 25.76
CA ALA A 169 15.89 14.56 24.56
C ALA A 169 15.83 13.52 23.42
N ALA A 170 16.03 12.24 23.72
CA ALA A 170 15.91 11.18 22.73
C ALA A 170 14.47 11.01 22.21
N LEU A 171 13.46 11.08 23.08
CA LEU A 171 12.05 11.01 22.66
C LEU A 171 11.63 12.20 21.79
N ILE A 172 12.15 13.40 22.10
CA ILE A 172 11.95 14.59 21.25
C ILE A 172 12.61 14.37 19.90
N ALA A 173 13.87 13.96 19.86
CA ALA A 173 14.59 13.72 18.62
C ALA A 173 13.88 12.67 17.73
N ASP A 174 13.45 11.55 18.33
CA ASP A 174 12.70 10.50 17.65
C ASP A 174 11.35 10.99 17.12
N SER A 175 10.62 11.79 17.92
CA SER A 175 9.34 12.37 17.52
C SER A 175 9.49 13.38 16.38
N VAL A 176 10.50 14.24 16.44
CA VAL A 176 10.81 15.20 15.35
C VAL A 176 11.11 14.45 14.07
N ILE A 177 11.98 13.44 14.12
CA ILE A 177 12.33 12.69 12.91
C ILE A 177 11.14 11.88 12.39
N SER A 178 10.29 11.30 13.25
CA SER A 178 9.07 10.64 12.75
C SER A 178 8.16 11.62 12.02
N VAL A 179 7.90 12.80 12.60
CA VAL A 179 7.08 13.85 11.97
C VAL A 179 7.66 14.31 10.64
N VAL A 180 8.95 14.62 10.59
CA VAL A 180 9.64 15.07 9.36
C VAL A 180 9.54 13.99 8.28
N THR A 181 9.82 12.74 8.63
CA THR A 181 9.79 11.63 7.67
C THR A 181 8.37 11.35 7.18
N ASP A 182 7.35 11.48 8.03
CA ASP A 182 5.94 11.36 7.63
C ASP A 182 5.52 12.48 6.67
N PHE A 183 5.90 13.73 6.95
CA PHE A 183 5.64 14.85 6.05
C PHE A 183 6.30 14.65 4.69
N ILE A 184 7.56 14.17 4.65
CA ILE A 184 8.24 13.88 3.38
C ILE A 184 7.46 12.81 2.60
N ILE A 185 7.06 11.71 3.24
CA ILE A 185 6.28 10.63 2.61
C ILE A 185 4.92 11.14 2.11
N LEU A 186 4.26 12.00 2.88
CA LEU A 186 2.96 12.60 2.56
C LEU A 186 3.05 13.55 1.36
N ILE A 187 4.09 14.38 1.31
CA ILE A 187 4.28 15.38 0.24
C ILE A 187 4.76 14.70 -1.04
N LEU A 188 5.51 13.60 -0.95
CA LEU A 188 6.10 12.92 -2.11
C LEU A 188 5.14 12.67 -3.29
N PRO A 189 3.91 12.16 -3.08
CA PRO A 189 2.95 11.98 -4.18
C PRO A 189 2.33 13.30 -4.69
N LEU A 190 2.29 14.40 -3.94
CA LEU A 190 1.55 15.63 -4.32
C LEU A 190 2.07 16.29 -5.61
N PRO A 191 3.38 16.65 -5.74
CA PRO A 191 3.90 17.25 -6.96
C PRO A 191 3.73 16.34 -8.18
N LEU A 192 3.82 15.03 -7.96
CA LEU A 192 3.71 14.02 -9.01
C LEU A 192 2.28 13.86 -9.51
N THR A 193 1.29 14.12 -8.66
CA THR A 193 -0.12 14.01 -9.03
C THR A 193 -0.60 15.24 -9.80
N TRP A 194 -0.02 16.42 -9.56
CA TRP A 194 -0.37 17.65 -10.29
C TRP A 194 0.19 17.63 -11.72
N SER A 195 1.43 17.17 -11.89
CA SER A 195 2.11 17.19 -13.18
C SER A 195 1.57 16.16 -14.19
N LEU A 196 0.62 15.30 -13.81
CA LEU A 196 0.39 14.07 -14.55
C LEU A 196 -1.07 13.70 -14.72
N GLN A 197 -1.47 13.51 -15.98
CA GLN A 197 -2.79 13.03 -16.41
C GLN A 197 -3.02 11.55 -16.00
N MET A 198 -3.20 11.30 -14.70
CA MET A 198 -3.48 9.97 -14.18
C MET A 198 -4.95 9.58 -14.40
N SER A 199 -5.19 8.32 -14.78
CA SER A 199 -6.54 7.71 -14.81
C SER A 199 -7.26 7.86 -13.45
N ARG A 200 -8.58 8.05 -13.46
CA ARG A 200 -9.39 8.24 -12.23
C ARG A 200 -9.13 7.20 -11.13
N SER A 201 -8.93 5.92 -11.49
CA SER A 201 -8.62 4.86 -10.53
C SER A 201 -7.24 4.97 -9.87
N LYS A 202 -6.24 5.59 -10.53
CA LYS A 202 -4.94 5.92 -9.92
C LYS A 202 -5.09 7.11 -8.98
N LYS A 203 -5.82 8.14 -9.41
CA LYS A 203 -6.10 9.35 -8.61
C LYS A 203 -6.77 9.01 -7.27
N LEU A 204 -7.77 8.13 -7.28
CA LEU A 204 -8.46 7.72 -6.04
C LEU A 204 -7.55 7.00 -5.04
N ARG A 205 -6.60 6.17 -5.52
CA ARG A 205 -5.62 5.50 -4.63
C ARG A 205 -4.72 6.51 -3.94
N VAL A 206 -4.23 7.47 -4.71
CA VAL A 206 -3.33 8.51 -4.19
C VAL A 206 -4.06 9.37 -3.16
N ILE A 207 -5.31 9.77 -3.43
CA ILE A 207 -6.13 10.51 -2.47
C ILE A 207 -6.36 9.72 -1.18
N GLY A 208 -6.71 8.43 -1.29
CA GLY A 208 -6.86 7.55 -0.12
C GLY A 208 -5.58 7.47 0.72
N MET A 209 -4.43 7.25 0.07
CA MET A 209 -3.13 7.22 0.74
C MET A 209 -2.76 8.56 1.39
N LEU A 210 -3.04 9.68 0.72
CA LEU A 210 -2.79 11.02 1.25
C LEU A 210 -3.66 11.30 2.48
N SER A 211 -4.95 10.92 2.45
CA SER A 211 -5.85 11.13 3.59
C SER A 211 -5.42 10.34 4.83
N ALA A 212 -5.13 9.04 4.66
CA ALA A 212 -4.68 8.20 5.76
C ALA A 212 -3.26 8.57 6.22
N GLY A 213 -2.36 8.91 5.29
CA GLY A 213 -1.03 9.42 5.60
C GLY A 213 -1.09 10.72 6.41
N GLY A 214 -1.99 11.65 6.06
CA GLY A 214 -2.17 12.91 6.79
C GLY A 214 -2.68 12.69 8.21
N LEU A 215 -3.59 11.73 8.41
CA LEU A 215 -4.02 11.33 9.75
C LEU A 215 -2.89 10.73 10.58
N ALA A 216 -2.05 9.86 9.99
CA ALA A 216 -0.88 9.33 10.66
C ALA A 216 0.10 10.44 11.08
N THR A 217 0.40 11.38 10.17
CA THR A 217 1.26 12.55 10.47
C THR A 217 0.68 13.43 11.59
N ALA A 218 -0.65 13.59 11.65
CA ALA A 218 -1.30 14.32 12.72
C ALA A 218 -1.08 13.67 14.10
N PHE A 219 -1.12 12.33 14.18
CA PHE A 219 -0.79 11.61 15.41
C PHE A 219 0.69 11.74 15.79
N SER A 220 1.60 11.69 14.81
CA SER A 220 3.03 11.93 15.03
C SER A 220 3.28 13.34 15.58
N LEU A 221 2.59 14.34 15.05
CA LEU A 221 2.68 15.73 15.51
C LEU A 221 2.09 15.89 16.92
N TYR A 222 0.95 15.26 17.19
CA TYR A 222 0.33 15.24 18.51
C TYR A 222 1.31 14.68 19.56
N ARG A 223 2.00 13.57 19.24
CA ARG A 223 3.03 13.01 20.11
C ARG A 223 4.16 13.99 20.37
N LEU A 224 4.67 14.67 19.33
CA LEU A 224 5.75 15.64 19.48
C LEU A 224 5.33 16.78 20.44
N VAL A 225 4.13 17.34 20.26
CA VAL A 225 3.60 18.40 21.12
C VAL A 225 3.47 17.92 22.57
N LEU A 226 2.97 16.71 22.77
CA LEU A 226 2.83 16.09 24.09
C LEU A 226 4.18 15.94 24.79
N VAL A 227 5.20 15.41 24.11
CA VAL A 227 6.52 15.20 24.72
C VAL A 227 7.21 16.55 25.04
N LEU A 228 6.99 17.57 24.21
CA LEU A 228 7.52 18.91 24.46
C LEU A 228 6.86 19.56 25.68
N ARG A 229 5.53 19.48 25.79
CA ARG A 229 4.76 20.12 26.86
C ARG A 229 4.86 19.36 28.19
N ASP A 230 4.59 18.06 28.16
CA ASP A 230 4.34 17.25 29.35
C ASP A 230 5.50 16.31 29.68
N GLY A 231 6.57 16.28 28.88
CA GLY A 231 7.74 15.42 29.13
C GLY A 231 8.49 15.71 30.44
N SER A 232 8.21 16.81 31.14
CA SER A 232 8.75 17.13 32.47
C SER A 232 7.71 17.07 33.59
N SER A 233 6.51 16.56 33.33
CA SER A 233 5.53 16.36 34.39
C SER A 233 6.00 15.29 35.40
N ASN A 234 5.49 15.36 36.62
CA ASN A 234 5.76 14.35 37.64
C ASN A 234 5.08 13.01 37.29
N ASP A 235 3.91 13.07 36.65
CA ASP A 235 3.11 11.92 36.24
C ASP A 235 3.60 11.29 34.93
N GLN A 236 4.84 10.81 34.95
CA GLN A 236 5.46 10.11 33.82
C GLN A 236 4.65 8.87 33.38
N THR A 237 3.96 8.21 34.31
CA THR A 237 3.08 7.05 34.02
C THR A 237 1.97 7.39 33.04
N ILE A 238 1.34 8.56 33.17
CA ILE A 238 0.27 9.02 32.28
C ILE A 238 0.86 9.47 30.94
N VAL A 239 1.94 10.26 30.97
CA VAL A 239 2.58 10.77 29.75
C VAL A 239 3.06 9.64 28.85
N PHE A 240 3.77 8.64 29.40
CA PHE A 240 4.20 7.47 28.64
C PHE A 240 3.02 6.69 28.07
N MET A 241 1.91 6.61 28.79
CA MET A 241 0.73 5.92 28.33
C MET A 241 0.10 6.61 27.11
N ILE A 242 -0.01 7.93 27.15
CA ILE A 242 -0.49 8.72 26.00
C ILE A 242 0.48 8.60 24.82
N VAL A 243 1.80 8.62 25.07
CA VAL A 243 2.81 8.37 24.03
C VAL A 243 2.60 7.00 23.37
N ILE A 244 2.37 5.96 24.17
CA ILE A 244 2.12 4.60 23.65
C ILE A 244 0.85 4.57 22.79
N LEU A 245 -0.24 5.16 23.27
CA LEU A 245 -1.50 5.28 22.54
C LEU A 245 -1.34 6.05 21.22
N SER A 246 -0.61 7.16 21.23
CA SER A 246 -0.32 7.93 20.01
C SER A 246 0.49 7.13 19.00
N GLY A 247 1.46 6.33 19.45
CA GLY A 247 2.23 5.42 18.58
C GLY A 247 1.38 4.30 17.99
N ASN A 248 0.41 3.78 18.74
CA ASN A 248 -0.57 2.81 18.21
C ASN A 248 -1.45 3.44 17.13
N ALA A 249 -1.91 4.67 17.34
CA ALA A 249 -2.71 5.39 16.36
C ALA A 249 -1.92 5.70 15.08
N GLU A 250 -0.69 6.23 15.20
CA GLU A 250 0.22 6.48 14.08
C GLU A 250 0.49 5.19 13.30
N GLY A 251 0.97 4.14 13.97
CA GLY A 251 1.31 2.86 13.34
C GLY A 251 0.10 2.17 12.71
N GLY A 252 -1.04 2.15 13.41
CA GLY A 252 -2.27 1.54 12.93
C GLY A 252 -2.83 2.24 11.70
N VAL A 253 -2.93 3.57 11.73
CA VAL A 253 -3.41 4.35 10.58
C VAL A 253 -2.46 4.23 9.38
N ALA A 254 -1.14 4.25 9.61
CA ALA A 254 -0.16 4.07 8.56
C ALA A 254 -0.21 2.64 7.94
N MET A 255 -0.48 1.62 8.74
CA MET A 255 -0.71 0.24 8.26
C MET A 255 -1.99 0.13 7.43
N ILE A 256 -3.09 0.75 7.86
CA ILE A 256 -4.32 0.83 7.06
C ILE A 256 -4.03 1.53 5.73
N CYS A 257 -3.30 2.64 5.76
CA CYS A 257 -2.86 3.37 4.56
C CYS A 257 -2.10 2.46 3.59
N ALA A 258 -1.16 1.66 4.10
CA ALA A 258 -0.41 0.70 3.30
C ALA A 258 -1.31 -0.36 2.65
N CYS A 259 -2.45 -0.72 3.26
CA CYS A 259 -3.40 -1.71 2.75
C CYS A 259 -4.37 -1.16 1.68
N LEU A 260 -4.64 0.15 1.67
CA LEU A 260 -5.61 0.79 0.75
C LEU A 260 -5.41 0.48 -0.75
N PRO A 261 -4.19 0.47 -1.31
CA PRO A 261 -3.99 0.20 -2.73
C PRO A 261 -4.51 -1.17 -3.18
N THR A 262 -4.36 -2.18 -2.32
CA THR A 262 -4.80 -3.56 -2.58
C THR A 262 -6.32 -3.68 -2.51
N ILE A 263 -6.93 -3.00 -1.53
CA ILE A 263 -8.40 -2.96 -1.38
C ILE A 263 -9.04 -2.29 -2.59
N ASN A 264 -8.48 -1.19 -3.10
CA ASN A 264 -9.02 -0.54 -4.28
C ASN A 264 -8.93 -1.43 -5.54
N ILE A 265 -7.95 -2.33 -5.65
CA ILE A 265 -7.90 -3.31 -6.75
C ILE A 265 -9.11 -4.25 -6.65
N LEU A 266 -9.44 -4.74 -5.45
CA LEU A 266 -10.60 -5.59 -5.21
C LEU A 266 -11.90 -4.86 -5.58
N ILE A 267 -12.11 -3.64 -5.08
CA ILE A 267 -13.32 -2.84 -5.36
C ILE A 267 -13.51 -2.65 -6.87
N ASN A 268 -12.45 -2.28 -7.60
CA ASN A 268 -12.53 -2.08 -9.04
C ASN A 268 -12.86 -3.38 -9.80
N LYS A 269 -12.40 -4.53 -9.33
CA LYS A 269 -12.72 -5.83 -9.95
C LYS A 269 -14.13 -6.29 -9.64
N LEU A 270 -14.60 -6.13 -8.40
CA LEU A 270 -15.99 -6.44 -8.03
C LEU A 270 -16.96 -5.59 -8.84
N ARG A 271 -16.71 -4.28 -8.94
CA ARG A 271 -17.54 -3.37 -9.73
C ARG A 271 -17.56 -3.76 -11.22
N LYS A 272 -16.42 -4.13 -11.80
CA LYS A 272 -16.37 -4.60 -13.20
C LYS A 272 -17.11 -5.92 -13.41
N LYS A 273 -17.05 -6.86 -12.45
CA LYS A 273 -17.81 -8.12 -12.52
C LYS A 273 -19.30 -7.84 -12.52
N GLU A 274 -19.76 -6.95 -11.63
CA GLU A 274 -21.16 -6.54 -11.50
C GLU A 274 -21.69 -5.87 -12.78
N TYR A 275 -20.94 -4.91 -13.35
CA TYR A 275 -21.27 -4.31 -14.65
C TYR A 275 -21.28 -5.33 -15.81
N SER A 276 -20.38 -6.32 -15.80
CA SER A 276 -20.35 -7.36 -16.82
C SER A 276 -21.51 -8.34 -16.70
N SER A 277 -21.95 -8.67 -15.48
CA SER A 277 -23.14 -9.49 -15.26
C SER A 277 -24.43 -8.76 -15.59
N GLN A 278 -24.49 -7.44 -15.43
CA GLN A 278 -25.66 -6.63 -15.80
C GLN A 278 -25.84 -6.53 -17.32
N ARG A 279 -24.75 -6.59 -18.09
CA ARG A 279 -24.79 -6.64 -19.57
C ARG A 279 -25.28 -7.98 -20.14
N TYR A 280 -25.29 -9.04 -19.34
CA TYR A 280 -25.81 -10.35 -19.74
C TYR A 280 -27.32 -10.50 -19.50
N TYR A 281 -27.94 -9.53 -18.83
CA TYR A 281 -29.39 -9.47 -18.53
C TYR A 281 -30.13 -8.38 -19.31
N GLU A 282 -29.58 -7.89 -20.42
CA GLU A 282 -30.43 -7.31 -21.47
C GLU A 282 -30.92 -8.46 -22.35
N PRO A 283 -32.23 -8.77 -22.40
CA PRO A 283 -32.73 -9.64 -23.45
C PRO A 283 -32.49 -8.92 -24.78
N GLU A 284 -31.88 -9.64 -25.71
CA GLU A 284 -31.68 -9.24 -27.10
C GLU A 284 -33.07 -8.98 -27.74
N SER A 285 -33.63 -7.80 -27.50
CA SER A 285 -34.89 -7.39 -28.10
C SER A 285 -34.59 -6.77 -29.47
N SER A 286 -34.56 -7.68 -30.45
CA SER A 286 -34.81 -7.44 -31.87
C SER A 286 -34.03 -6.30 -32.53
N VAL A 287 -32.95 -6.67 -33.22
CA VAL A 287 -32.44 -5.90 -34.35
C VAL A 287 -33.55 -5.82 -35.41
N ASN A 288 -34.24 -4.68 -35.50
CA ASN A 288 -35.17 -4.40 -36.59
C ASN A 288 -34.37 -4.08 -37.86
N LEU A 289 -34.03 -5.12 -38.62
CA LEU A 289 -33.50 -5.00 -39.98
C LEU A 289 -34.67 -4.85 -40.96
N SER A 290 -35.28 -3.66 -41.01
CA SER A 290 -36.28 -3.33 -42.03
C SER A 290 -36.07 -1.93 -42.59
N LYS A 291 -35.08 -1.80 -43.49
CA LYS A 291 -35.09 -0.87 -44.65
C LYS A 291 -33.76 -0.99 -45.43
N LEU A 292 -33.64 -2.05 -46.21
CA LEU A 292 -32.79 -2.06 -47.40
C LEU A 292 -33.69 -2.35 -48.60
N LYS A 293 -34.27 -1.28 -49.13
CA LYS A 293 -35.06 -1.28 -50.36
C LYS A 293 -34.10 -1.16 -51.54
N GLY A 294 -33.94 -2.27 -52.26
CA GLY A 294 -33.80 -2.31 -53.72
C GLY A 294 -32.40 -2.07 -54.30
N SER A 295 -31.78 -3.15 -54.78
CA SER A 295 -31.28 -3.18 -56.16
C SER A 295 -31.07 -4.62 -56.63
N ASN A 296 -31.58 -4.89 -57.84
CA ASN A 296 -31.57 -6.17 -58.54
C ASN A 296 -30.15 -6.75 -58.73
N LYS A 297 -30.02 -8.08 -58.58
CA LYS A 297 -29.55 -8.97 -59.67
C LYS A 297 -29.64 -10.46 -59.28
N ARG A 298 -30.12 -11.24 -60.25
CA ARG A 298 -30.26 -12.70 -60.37
C ARG A 298 -29.02 -13.48 -59.90
N PHE A 299 -29.21 -14.65 -59.26
CA PHE A 299 -28.66 -15.91 -59.78
C PHE A 299 -29.27 -17.19 -59.13
N SER A 300 -29.63 -18.12 -60.03
CA SER A 300 -29.75 -19.58 -59.98
C SER A 300 -30.38 -20.34 -58.79
N LEU A 301 -31.44 -21.06 -59.17
CA LEU A 301 -32.00 -22.28 -58.61
C LEU A 301 -30.95 -23.40 -58.46
N GLY A 302 -31.07 -24.21 -57.40
CA GLY A 302 -30.36 -25.47 -57.22
C GLY A 302 -31.03 -26.30 -56.12
N ASN A 303 -31.88 -27.24 -56.52
CA ASN A 303 -32.71 -28.08 -55.67
C ASN A 303 -32.00 -29.42 -55.36
N SER A 304 -31.89 -29.84 -54.10
CA SER A 304 -31.75 -31.27 -53.76
C SER A 304 -32.12 -31.60 -52.30
N ARG A 305 -33.30 -32.23 -52.18
CA ARG A 305 -33.66 -33.44 -51.38
C ARG A 305 -33.27 -33.55 -49.89
N ARG A 306 -34.36 -33.63 -49.10
CA ARG A 306 -34.61 -34.34 -47.82
C ARG A 306 -33.69 -35.54 -47.48
N ALA A 307 -33.33 -35.63 -46.19
CA ALA A 307 -33.63 -36.78 -45.33
C ALA A 307 -33.53 -36.38 -43.84
N ASP A 308 -34.39 -37.02 -43.05
CA ASP A 308 -34.76 -36.81 -41.65
C ASP A 308 -33.83 -37.59 -40.69
N GLY A 309 -33.78 -37.19 -39.41
CA GLY A 309 -33.00 -37.86 -38.37
C GLY A 309 -32.75 -36.97 -37.14
N THR A 310 -33.68 -37.04 -36.19
CA THR A 310 -33.65 -36.35 -34.89
C THR A 310 -32.75 -37.10 -33.91
N GLU A 311 -31.78 -36.44 -33.26
CA GLU A 311 -31.38 -36.76 -31.87
C GLU A 311 -30.48 -35.68 -31.24
N SER A 312 -30.98 -35.16 -30.11
CA SER A 312 -30.35 -34.47 -28.95
C SER A 312 -29.16 -33.53 -29.10
N ALA A 313 -29.40 -32.30 -28.62
CA ALA A 313 -28.49 -31.19 -28.44
C ALA A 313 -27.40 -31.41 -27.38
N SER A 314 -26.16 -30.98 -27.70
CA SER A 314 -25.21 -30.41 -26.73
C SER A 314 -24.15 -29.59 -27.48
N ASP A 315 -24.31 -28.26 -27.52
CA ASP A 315 -23.36 -27.33 -28.15
C ASP A 315 -22.09 -27.14 -27.28
N GLN A 316 -21.05 -27.90 -27.61
CA GLN A 316 -19.66 -27.57 -27.32
C GLN A 316 -18.84 -27.66 -28.61
N SER A 317 -18.81 -26.59 -29.40
CA SER A 317 -17.84 -26.43 -30.48
C SER A 317 -17.62 -24.96 -30.84
N HIS A 318 -16.86 -24.26 -30.01
CA HIS A 318 -16.16 -23.03 -30.40
C HIS A 318 -14.78 -23.00 -29.72
N LEU A 319 -13.91 -23.93 -30.11
CA LEU A 319 -12.48 -23.90 -29.78
C LEU A 319 -11.69 -24.66 -30.86
N ILE A 320 -11.64 -24.15 -32.09
CA ILE A 320 -10.55 -24.47 -33.04
C ILE A 320 -10.25 -23.23 -33.88
N THR A 321 -9.41 -22.33 -33.36
CA THR A 321 -8.46 -21.51 -34.15
C THR A 321 -7.42 -21.01 -33.16
N PHE A 322 -6.40 -21.83 -32.91
CA PHE A 322 -5.01 -21.48 -32.61
C PHE A 322 -4.30 -22.74 -32.05
N ALA A 323 -3.89 -23.61 -32.96
CA ALA A 323 -2.84 -24.59 -32.70
C ALA A 323 -2.18 -24.90 -34.05
N GLY A 324 -1.26 -24.03 -34.47
CA GLY A 324 -0.26 -24.36 -35.47
C GLY A 324 0.76 -25.29 -34.82
N THR A 325 0.86 -26.48 -35.37
CA THR A 325 1.62 -27.66 -34.93
C THR A 325 3.11 -27.42 -34.84
N VAL A 326 3.71 -27.82 -33.72
CA VAL A 326 5.14 -28.15 -33.62
C VAL A 326 5.23 -29.68 -33.65
N ASP A 327 5.60 -30.21 -34.80
CA ASP A 327 6.33 -31.48 -34.87
C ASP A 327 7.82 -31.15 -34.81
N MET A 328 8.57 -31.88 -33.98
CA MET A 328 9.73 -32.64 -34.43
C MET A 328 10.33 -33.42 -33.27
N ALA A 329 10.43 -34.74 -33.47
CA ALA A 329 11.35 -35.62 -32.77
C ALA A 329 12.81 -35.22 -33.09
N GLY A 330 13.72 -35.42 -32.14
CA GLY A 330 15.09 -34.92 -32.19
C GLY A 330 16.00 -35.59 -33.22
N ASN A 331 17.03 -34.87 -33.65
CA ASN A 331 18.45 -35.13 -33.33
C ASN A 331 19.35 -34.08 -34.06
N GLU A 332 20.49 -33.76 -33.47
CA GLU A 332 21.72 -33.20 -34.07
C GLU A 332 21.85 -31.72 -34.56
N ALA A 333 22.88 -31.08 -33.98
CA ALA A 333 23.87 -30.15 -34.56
C ALA A 333 23.47 -28.74 -35.11
N GLY A 334 23.87 -27.71 -34.35
CA GLY A 334 24.64 -26.53 -34.81
C GLY A 334 24.07 -25.59 -35.88
N GLY A 335 23.65 -24.37 -35.47
CA GLY A 335 23.46 -23.24 -36.40
C GLY A 335 22.97 -21.95 -35.73
N ILE A 336 23.67 -20.84 -35.95
CA ILE A 336 23.39 -19.50 -35.40
C ILE A 336 22.23 -18.83 -36.18
N HIS A 337 21.19 -18.36 -35.51
CA HIS A 337 20.12 -17.55 -36.13
C HIS A 337 20.29 -16.06 -35.80
N LYS A 338 20.47 -15.24 -36.85
CA LYS A 338 20.55 -13.78 -36.81
C LYS A 338 19.15 -13.20 -37.06
N THR A 339 18.66 -12.33 -36.16
CA THR A 339 17.41 -11.57 -36.34
C THR A 339 17.68 -10.27 -37.08
N VAL A 340 16.92 -10.01 -38.14
CA VAL A 340 16.92 -8.73 -38.89
C VAL A 340 15.56 -8.07 -38.65
N ASP A 341 15.57 -6.86 -38.09
CA ASP A 341 14.38 -6.01 -37.98
C ASP A 341 14.13 -5.28 -39.30
N VAL A 342 12.91 -5.40 -39.84
CA VAL A 342 12.45 -4.68 -41.03
C VAL A 342 11.42 -3.65 -40.58
N SER A 343 11.73 -2.36 -40.74
CA SER A 343 10.77 -1.26 -40.62
C SER A 343 10.35 -0.79 -42.02
N GLN A 344 9.05 -0.76 -42.27
CA GLN A 344 8.45 -0.13 -43.46
C GLN A 344 7.73 1.15 -43.03
N THR A 345 8.19 2.28 -43.55
CA THR A 345 7.48 3.57 -43.56
C THR A 345 6.82 3.74 -44.93
N ILE A 346 5.51 3.98 -44.94
CA ILE A 346 4.72 4.23 -46.16
C ILE A 346 4.52 5.74 -46.29
N GLU A 347 5.11 6.36 -47.30
CA GLU A 347 4.75 7.72 -47.75
C GLU A 347 3.59 7.62 -48.74
N MET A 348 2.52 8.36 -48.48
CA MET A 348 1.40 8.52 -49.41
C MET A 348 1.68 9.71 -50.33
N VAL A 349 1.87 9.45 -51.61
CA VAL A 349 1.95 10.47 -52.66
C VAL A 349 0.52 10.87 -53.04
N ALA A 350 0.19 12.14 -52.85
CA ALA A 350 -1.05 12.74 -53.33
C ALA A 350 -0.84 13.19 -54.78
N ASP A 351 -1.62 12.64 -55.70
CA ASP A 351 -1.64 13.06 -57.11
C ASP A 351 -2.45 14.36 -57.20
N GLY A 352 -1.80 15.43 -57.64
CA GLY A 352 -2.38 16.77 -57.77
C GLY A 352 -2.61 17.11 -59.22
N ASP A 353 -3.87 17.45 -59.55
CA ASP A 353 -4.30 18.07 -60.79
C ASP A 353 -3.44 19.29 -61.16
N SER A 354 -2.95 19.31 -62.40
CA SER A 354 -2.56 20.56 -63.07
C SER A 354 -3.00 20.54 -64.53
N HIS A 355 -4.12 21.21 -64.77
CA HIS A 355 -4.54 21.74 -66.06
C HIS A 355 -3.51 22.78 -66.54
N GLU A 356 -2.94 22.61 -67.74
CA GLU A 356 -2.44 23.76 -68.50
C GLU A 356 -2.59 23.53 -70.01
N SER A 357 -3.23 24.52 -70.62
CA SER A 357 -3.74 24.63 -71.98
C SER A 357 -2.67 25.11 -72.96
N HIS A 358 -2.56 24.50 -74.14
CA HIS A 358 -2.06 25.21 -75.32
C HIS A 358 -2.83 24.86 -76.60
N HIS A 359 -3.33 25.92 -77.21
CA HIS A 359 -4.18 26.02 -78.38
C HIS A 359 -3.38 25.79 -79.68
N HIS A 360 -4.03 25.16 -80.65
CA HIS A 360 -3.63 25.07 -82.06
C HIS A 360 -4.12 26.33 -82.81
N SER A 361 -3.34 26.88 -83.74
CA SER A 361 -3.89 27.44 -84.99
C SER A 361 -2.85 27.50 -86.12
N SER A 362 -3.32 27.11 -87.31
CA SER A 362 -2.60 27.01 -88.58
C SER A 362 -2.60 28.33 -89.35
N PHE A 363 -1.73 28.38 -90.36
CA PHE A 363 -1.68 29.39 -91.43
C PHE A 363 -3.00 29.52 -92.24
N HIS A 364 -3.18 30.73 -92.77
CA HIS A 364 -4.16 31.27 -93.74
C HIS A 364 -5.42 31.95 -93.22
#